data_AF-A0A1Q3MFY0-F1
#
_entry.id   AF-A0A1Q3MFY0-F1
#
_cell.length_a   1.000
_cell.length_b   1.000
_cell.length_c   1.000
_cell.angle_alpha   90.00
_cell.angle_beta   90.00
_cell.angle_gamma   90.00
#
_symmetry.space_group_name_H-M   'P 1'
#
loop_
_entity.id
_entity.type
_entity.pdbx_description
1 polymer ?
#
loop_
_entity_poly.entity_id
_entity_poly.type
_entity_poly.pdbx_seq_one_letter_code
_entity_poly.pdbx_strand_id
1 'polypeptide(L)'
;MGRRFAFSLLEILICIAILAILASLILSALSSAKDRAMQAGCSSNLKQIWQAVELYRNDWGGGVDRGTLAQMALPPDPSELTSAQSLWFACPRRAVAKNHLPDNYHWLAGTAGSMVEEKLWVPTTAKYGEATVLVSDWFHSDPAAIASRYAPKFGIGISVGGQLKHRRQAGEIHTVLWWNPRGDLLP
;
A
#
# COMPACT_ATOMS: atom_id res chain seq x y z
N MET A 1 -39.05 -15.91 -51.32
CA MET A 1 -39.45 -16.73 -50.15
C MET A 1 -38.23 -16.95 -49.27
N GLY A 2 -38.04 -16.16 -48.21
CA GLY A 2 -36.92 -16.34 -47.29
C GLY A 2 -37.23 -17.46 -46.31
N ARG A 3 -36.43 -18.54 -46.32
CA ARG A 3 -36.43 -19.57 -45.27
C ARG A 3 -36.13 -18.88 -43.94
N ARG A 4 -37.13 -18.80 -43.06
CA ARG A 4 -36.90 -18.38 -41.67
C ARG A 4 -36.20 -19.55 -40.97
N PHE A 5 -34.92 -19.36 -40.64
CA PHE A 5 -34.20 -20.27 -39.76
C PHE A 5 -34.80 -20.12 -38.36
N ALA A 6 -35.62 -21.09 -37.95
CA ALA A 6 -36.09 -21.19 -36.59
C ALA A 6 -34.99 -21.86 -35.75
N PHE A 7 -34.54 -21.20 -34.69
CA PHE A 7 -33.59 -21.77 -33.73
C PHE A 7 -34.24 -22.93 -32.99
N SER A 8 -33.50 -24.02 -32.82
CA SER A 8 -33.93 -25.11 -31.96
C SER A 8 -33.76 -24.71 -30.48
N LEU A 9 -34.67 -25.17 -29.62
CA LEU A 9 -34.55 -25.01 -28.16
C LEU A 9 -33.23 -25.59 -27.64
N LEU A 10 -32.76 -26.67 -28.27
CA LEU A 10 -31.50 -27.34 -27.93
C LEU A 10 -30.28 -26.47 -28.22
N GLU A 11 -30.25 -25.77 -29.37
CA GLU A 11 -29.15 -24.85 -29.71
C GLU A 11 -29.02 -23.73 -28.68
N ILE A 12 -30.14 -23.15 -28.25
CA ILE A 12 -30.13 -22.11 -27.21
C ILE A 12 -29.67 -22.70 -25.87
N LEU A 13 -30.17 -23.88 -25.50
CA LEU A 13 -29.85 -24.53 -24.23
C LEU A 13 -28.34 -24.87 -24.11
N ILE A 14 -27.75 -25.42 -25.17
CA ILE A 14 -26.32 -25.74 -25.18
C ILE A 14 -25.47 -24.46 -25.16
N CYS A 15 -25.90 -23.41 -25.87
CA CYS A 15 -25.19 -22.12 -25.87
C CYS A 15 -25.13 -21.51 -24.46
N ILE A 16 -26.27 -21.43 -23.76
CA ILE A 16 -26.28 -20.87 -22.40
C ILE A 16 -25.50 -21.76 -21.41
N ALA A 17 -25.50 -23.08 -21.61
CA ALA A 17 -24.69 -23.99 -20.79
C ALA A 17 -23.19 -23.73 -20.97
N ILE A 18 -22.72 -23.55 -22.20
CA ILE A 18 -21.32 -23.23 -22.49
C ILE A 18 -20.96 -21.83 -21.96
N LEU A 19 -21.82 -20.82 -22.16
CA LEU A 19 -21.61 -19.47 -21.63
C LEU A 19 -21.51 -19.46 -20.10
N ALA A 20 -22.34 -20.25 -19.40
CA ALA A 20 -22.30 -20.36 -17.95
C ALA A 20 -20.98 -20.97 -17.46
N ILE A 21 -20.47 -22.01 -18.12
CA ILE A 21 -19.17 -22.63 -17.79
C ILE A 21 -18.05 -21.60 -17.99
N LEU A 22 -18.00 -20.93 -19.14
CA LEU A 22 -16.96 -19.93 -19.44
C LEU A 22 -17.01 -18.73 -18.47
N ALA A 23 -18.20 -18.21 -18.17
CA ALA A 23 -18.38 -17.11 -17.23
C ALA A 23 -17.89 -17.48 -15.82
N SER A 24 -18.11 -18.72 -15.37
CA SER A 24 -17.65 -19.20 -14.06
C SER A 24 -16.12 -19.19 -13.93
N LEU A 25 -15.41 -19.50 -15.01
CA LEU A 25 -13.94 -19.48 -15.06
C LEU A 25 -13.39 -18.05 -15.10
N ILE A 26 -14.08 -17.12 -15.78
CA ILE A 26 -13.66 -15.71 -15.85
C ILE A 26 -13.82 -15.02 -14.49
N LEU A 27 -14.89 -15.31 -13.76
CA LEU A 27 -15.18 -14.63 -12.49
C LEU A 27 -14.11 -14.87 -11.42
N SER A 28 -13.60 -16.09 -11.31
CA SER A 28 -12.55 -16.43 -10.33
C SER A 28 -11.23 -15.73 -10.67
N ALA A 29 -10.84 -15.69 -11.95
CA ALA A 29 -9.65 -15.00 -12.43
C ALA A 29 -9.76 -13.46 -12.28
N LEU A 30 -10.95 -12.90 -12.49
CA LEU A 30 -11.20 -11.46 -12.39
C LEU A 30 -10.99 -10.93 -10.96
N SER A 31 -11.31 -11.74 -9.95
CA SER A 31 -11.11 -11.33 -8.54
C SER A 31 -9.64 -11.04 -8.22
N SER A 32 -8.73 -11.93 -8.63
CA SER A 32 -7.29 -11.78 -8.43
C SER A 32 -6.69 -10.66 -9.29
N ALA A 33 -7.21 -10.47 -10.51
CA ALA A 33 -6.78 -9.38 -11.38
C ALA A 33 -7.14 -8.01 -10.80
N LYS A 34 -8.33 -7.88 -10.21
CA LYS A 34 -8.79 -6.65 -9.53
C LYS A 34 -7.89 -6.29 -8.35
N ASP A 35 -7.53 -7.26 -7.51
CA ASP A 35 -6.66 -7.00 -6.36
C ASP A 35 -5.26 -6.55 -6.78
N ARG A 36 -4.71 -7.12 -7.86
CA ARG A 36 -3.43 -6.67 -8.45
C ARG A 36 -3.53 -5.27 -9.06
N ALA A 37 -4.64 -4.93 -9.70
CA ALA A 37 -4.87 -3.60 -10.25
C ALA A 37 -4.96 -2.54 -9.13
N MET A 38 -5.60 -2.85 -8.01
CA MET A 38 -5.62 -2.00 -6.81
C MET A 38 -4.22 -1.78 -6.26
N GLN A 39 -3.43 -2.86 -6.11
CA GLN A 39 -2.02 -2.76 -5.69
C GLN A 39 -1.19 -1.88 -6.61
N ALA A 40 -1.38 -2.00 -7.93
CA ALA A 40 -0.69 -1.15 -8.90
C ALA A 40 -1.05 0.34 -8.74
N GLY A 41 -2.33 0.64 -8.46
CA GLY A 41 -2.79 1.98 -8.13
C GLY A 41 -2.10 2.53 -6.87
N CYS A 42 -2.08 1.75 -5.79
CA CYS A 42 -1.48 2.19 -4.54
C CYS A 42 0.04 2.38 -4.64
N SER A 43 0.73 1.52 -5.40
CA SER A 43 2.15 1.70 -5.74
C SER A 43 2.41 2.97 -6.56
N SER A 44 1.51 3.34 -7.47
CA SER A 44 1.60 4.59 -8.23
C SER A 44 1.42 5.81 -7.33
N ASN A 45 0.43 5.78 -6.43
CA ASN A 45 0.18 6.86 -5.49
C ASN A 45 1.37 7.05 -4.52
N LEU A 46 1.94 5.96 -3.99
CA LEU A 46 3.14 6.03 -3.16
C LEU A 46 4.31 6.71 -3.89
N LYS A 47 4.51 6.40 -5.18
CA LYS A 47 5.51 7.08 -6.00
C LYS A 47 5.23 8.57 -6.16
N GLN A 48 3.98 8.97 -6.37
CA GLN A 48 3.60 10.38 -6.47
C GLN A 48 3.83 11.13 -5.16
N ILE A 49 3.51 10.50 -4.02
CA ILE A 49 3.82 11.05 -2.68
C ILE A 49 5.32 11.25 -2.53
N TRP A 50 6.12 10.23 -2.87
CA TRP A 50 7.57 10.34 -2.80
C TRP A 50 8.10 11.45 -3.71
N GLN A 51 7.58 11.59 -4.93
CA GLN A 51 7.97 12.69 -5.82
C GLN A 51 7.65 14.06 -5.20
N ALA A 52 6.48 14.23 -4.59
CA ALA A 52 6.12 15.46 -3.89
C ALA A 52 7.07 15.76 -2.72
N VAL A 53 7.41 14.73 -1.94
CA VAL A 53 8.41 14.84 -0.87
C VAL A 53 9.77 15.23 -1.43
N GLU A 54 10.21 14.61 -2.51
CA GLU A 54 11.52 14.89 -3.10
C GLU A 54 11.61 16.31 -3.66
N LEU A 55 10.55 16.81 -4.28
CA LEU A 55 10.45 18.21 -4.69
C LEU A 55 10.61 19.15 -3.49
N TYR A 56 9.90 18.87 -2.39
CA TYR A 56 10.04 19.65 -1.16
C TYR A 56 11.47 19.57 -0.61
N ARG A 57 12.08 18.38 -0.54
CA ARG A 57 13.45 18.22 -0.05
C ARG A 57 14.47 19.01 -0.85
N ASN A 58 14.29 19.08 -2.18
CA ASN A 58 15.13 19.85 -3.08
C ASN A 58 15.00 21.35 -2.82
N ASP A 59 13.79 21.85 -2.58
CA ASP A 59 13.55 23.28 -2.30
C ASP A 59 14.13 23.69 -0.93
N TRP A 60 14.12 22.78 0.05
CA TRP A 60 14.52 23.05 1.43
C TRP A 60 15.93 22.53 1.80
N GLY A 61 16.71 22.05 0.83
CA GLY A 61 18.14 21.71 1.00
C GLY A 61 18.42 20.49 1.89
N GLY A 62 17.51 19.51 1.92
CA GLY A 62 17.66 18.31 2.74
C GLY A 62 18.70 17.33 2.24
N GLY A 63 19.53 16.80 3.15
CA GLY A 63 20.44 15.69 2.85
C GLY A 63 19.75 14.32 3.01
N VAL A 64 20.24 13.28 2.33
CA VAL A 64 19.77 11.89 2.50
C VAL A 64 20.39 11.19 3.72
N ASP A 65 21.46 11.74 4.30
CA ASP A 65 22.31 11.05 5.28
C ASP A 65 21.95 11.27 6.76
N ARG A 66 20.99 12.17 7.04
CA ARG A 66 20.83 12.71 8.39
C ARG A 66 19.45 12.39 8.97
N GLY A 67 19.32 11.20 9.54
CA GLY A 67 18.55 10.87 10.74
C GLY A 67 17.12 11.39 10.95
N THR A 68 16.93 12.71 11.09
CA THR A 68 15.66 13.32 11.54
C THR A 68 14.85 13.93 10.40
N LEU A 69 13.54 14.10 10.58
CA LEU A 69 12.67 14.76 9.58
C LEU A 69 13.25 16.10 9.11
N ALA A 70 13.60 16.98 10.06
CA ALA A 70 14.15 18.29 9.77
C ALA A 70 15.49 18.23 9.03
N GLN A 71 16.35 17.28 9.40
CA GLN A 71 17.65 17.09 8.77
C GLN A 71 17.55 16.51 7.35
N MET A 72 16.50 15.74 7.08
CA MET A 72 16.18 15.20 5.76
C MET A 72 15.40 16.20 4.88
N ALA A 73 15.14 17.41 5.40
CA ALA A 73 14.20 18.41 4.89
C ALA A 73 12.85 17.80 4.47
N LEU A 74 12.34 16.89 5.29
CA LEU A 74 10.97 16.41 5.18
C LEU A 74 10.03 17.44 5.81
N PRO A 75 8.77 17.54 5.33
CA PRO A 75 7.78 18.41 5.96
C PRO A 75 7.61 18.05 7.44
N PRO A 76 7.43 19.05 8.33
CA PRO A 76 7.43 18.85 9.78
C PRO A 76 6.27 17.96 10.27
N ASP A 77 5.13 18.01 9.57
CA ASP A 77 4.05 17.06 9.74
C ASP A 77 3.63 16.49 8.36
N PRO A 78 4.23 15.37 7.93
CA PRO A 78 3.85 14.75 6.68
C PRO A 78 2.47 14.09 6.76
N SER A 79 1.95 13.89 7.98
CA SER A 79 0.63 13.29 8.16
C SER A 79 -0.47 14.21 7.64
N GLU A 80 -0.31 15.53 7.60
CA GLU A 80 -1.32 16.42 6.98
C GLU A 80 -1.53 16.16 5.49
N LEU A 81 -0.49 15.69 4.78
CA LEU A 81 -0.58 15.33 3.37
C LEU A 81 -1.44 14.09 3.14
N THR A 82 -1.54 13.18 4.12
CA THR A 82 -2.26 11.92 3.99
C THR A 82 -3.45 11.77 4.93
N SER A 83 -3.55 12.56 5.99
CA SER A 83 -4.62 12.51 7.01
C SER A 83 -5.79 13.43 6.70
N ALA A 84 -5.59 14.47 5.89
CA ALA A 84 -6.70 15.22 5.32
C ALA A 84 -7.40 14.35 4.27
N GLN A 85 -8.74 14.41 4.27
CA GLN A 85 -9.74 13.69 3.47
C GLN A 85 -9.58 13.76 1.92
N SER A 86 -8.39 14.04 1.41
CA SER A 86 -8.07 13.96 0.00
C SER A 86 -8.11 12.50 -0.45
N LEU A 87 -9.18 12.14 -1.15
CA LEU A 87 -9.36 10.87 -1.87
C LEU A 87 -8.19 10.52 -2.83
N TRP A 88 -7.27 11.46 -3.03
CA TRP A 88 -6.15 11.44 -3.96
C TRP A 88 -4.93 10.70 -3.38
N PHE A 89 -4.78 10.67 -2.04
CA PHE A 89 -3.71 9.96 -1.34
C PHE A 89 -4.23 8.77 -0.52
N ALA A 90 -5.40 8.24 -0.88
CA ALA A 90 -5.91 7.00 -0.32
C ALA A 90 -5.56 5.82 -1.24
N CYS A 91 -5.36 4.65 -0.66
CA CYS A 91 -5.25 3.43 -1.46
C CYS A 91 -6.65 3.03 -1.94
N PRO A 92 -6.90 2.85 -3.26
CA PRO A 92 -8.19 2.38 -3.79
C PRO A 92 -8.54 0.99 -3.25
N ARG A 93 -9.27 0.93 -2.14
CA ARG A 93 -9.73 -0.33 -1.55
C ARG A 93 -11.11 -0.74 -2.08
N ARG A 94 -11.36 -2.05 -2.04
CA ARG A 94 -12.71 -2.63 -2.06
C ARG A 94 -13.43 -2.19 -0.78
N ALA A 95 -14.34 -1.22 -0.89
CA ALA A 95 -15.18 -0.65 0.19
C ALA A 95 -15.21 -1.50 1.48
N VAL A 96 -14.33 -1.18 2.43
CA VAL A 96 -14.39 -1.78 3.76
C VAL A 96 -15.44 -1.01 4.56
N ALA A 97 -16.19 -1.75 5.38
CA ALA A 97 -17.26 -1.22 6.20
C ALA A 97 -16.83 0.06 6.93
N LYS A 98 -17.76 1.03 6.99
CA LYS A 98 -17.65 2.43 7.49
C LYS A 98 -16.97 2.67 8.86
N ASN A 99 -16.49 1.61 9.53
CA ASN A 99 -16.00 1.63 10.91
C ASN A 99 -14.49 1.29 11.03
N HIS A 100 -13.72 1.31 9.94
CA HIS A 100 -12.27 1.13 9.99
C HIS A 100 -11.53 2.47 9.96
N LEU A 101 -10.35 2.52 10.60
CA LEU A 101 -9.41 3.63 10.56
C LEU A 101 -9.24 4.13 9.11
N PRO A 102 -9.07 5.45 8.88
CA PRO A 102 -9.05 6.01 7.53
C PRO A 102 -8.01 5.31 6.63
N ASP A 103 -8.41 4.96 5.40
CA ASP A 103 -7.66 4.20 4.37
C ASP A 103 -6.45 4.97 3.78
N ASN A 104 -5.71 5.65 4.65
CA ASN A 104 -4.69 6.62 4.29
C ASN A 104 -3.30 6.01 4.41
N TYR A 105 -2.38 6.43 3.55
CA TYR A 105 -0.98 6.02 3.73
C TYR A 105 -0.42 6.46 5.08
N HIS A 106 0.33 5.57 5.70
CA HIS A 106 0.92 5.76 7.01
C HIS A 106 2.39 6.15 6.88
N TRP A 107 2.72 7.32 7.43
CA TRP A 107 4.09 7.79 7.57
C TRP A 107 4.74 7.13 8.76
N LEU A 108 5.92 6.55 8.53
CA LEU A 108 6.74 5.96 9.59
C LEU A 108 7.70 6.97 10.23
N ALA A 109 7.70 8.22 9.73
CA ALA A 109 8.60 9.28 10.12
C ALA A 109 7.82 10.44 10.78
N GLY A 110 8.16 10.75 12.04
CA GLY A 110 7.67 11.88 12.83
C GLY A 110 6.16 12.13 12.86
N THR A 111 5.37 11.06 12.87
CA THR A 111 3.95 11.17 13.24
C THR A 111 3.82 11.31 14.75
N ALA A 112 3.19 12.39 15.22
CA ALA A 112 3.02 12.75 16.63
C ALA A 112 2.13 11.78 17.45
N GLY A 113 1.89 10.56 16.98
CA GLY A 113 1.02 9.57 17.61
C GLY A 113 1.65 8.19 17.86
N SER A 114 2.83 7.91 17.29
CA SER A 114 3.56 6.67 17.53
C SER A 114 4.90 6.98 18.20
N MET A 115 4.91 7.08 19.52
CA MET A 115 6.13 7.30 20.31
C MET A 115 7.23 6.24 20.03
N VAL A 116 6.84 5.08 19.48
CA VAL A 116 7.76 3.99 19.11
C VAL A 116 8.48 4.30 17.81
N GLU A 117 7.80 4.90 16.82
CA GLU A 117 8.43 5.25 15.55
C GLU A 117 9.38 6.44 15.67
N GLU A 118 9.02 7.44 16.47
CA GLU A 118 9.89 8.59 16.71
C GLU A 118 11.26 8.17 17.27
N LYS A 119 11.29 7.19 18.18
CA LYS A 119 12.51 6.64 18.77
C LYS A 119 13.30 5.74 17.80
N LEU A 120 12.62 4.95 16.99
CA LEU A 120 13.25 3.98 16.09
C LEU A 120 13.67 4.59 14.76
N TRP A 121 13.12 5.75 14.38
CA TRP A 121 13.36 6.38 13.09
C TRP A 121 14.83 6.76 12.89
N VAL A 122 15.39 7.57 13.80
CA VAL A 122 16.76 8.11 13.66
C VAL A 122 17.82 7.00 13.59
N PRO A 123 17.79 5.97 14.46
CA PRO A 123 18.75 4.87 14.35
C PRO A 123 18.55 4.03 13.07
N THR A 124 17.29 3.86 12.62
CA THR A 124 17.01 3.09 11.40
C THR A 124 17.46 3.84 10.15
N THR A 125 17.23 5.13 10.06
CA THR A 125 17.72 5.97 8.94
C THR A 125 19.24 6.08 8.94
N ALA A 126 19.89 6.17 10.10
CA ALA A 126 21.35 6.13 10.18
C ALA A 126 21.93 4.81 9.64
N LYS A 127 21.22 3.69 9.83
CA LYS A 127 21.68 2.36 9.39
C LYS A 127 21.33 2.03 7.95
N TYR A 128 20.12 2.36 7.50
CA TYR A 128 19.61 1.95 6.19
C TYR A 128 19.52 3.11 5.18
N GLY A 129 19.71 4.36 5.60
CA GLY A 129 19.70 5.55 4.74
C GLY A 129 18.46 5.60 3.84
N GLU A 130 18.71 5.75 2.54
CA GLU A 130 17.69 5.76 1.48
C GLU A 130 16.81 4.51 1.40
N ALA A 131 17.27 3.37 1.94
CA ALA A 131 16.48 2.15 1.98
C ALA A 131 15.43 2.18 3.10
N THR A 132 15.43 3.15 4.00
CA THR A 132 14.44 3.26 5.07
C THR A 132 13.07 3.52 4.50
N VAL A 133 12.04 2.78 4.92
CA VAL A 133 10.66 3.01 4.46
C VAL A 133 10.13 4.27 5.11
N LEU A 134 9.64 5.20 4.30
CA LEU A 134 9.10 6.48 4.72
C LEU A 134 7.58 6.43 4.85
N VAL A 135 6.92 5.93 3.80
CA VAL A 135 5.46 5.81 3.73
C VAL A 135 5.08 4.38 3.45
N SER A 136 4.00 3.92 4.07
CA SER A 136 3.53 2.55 3.96
C SER A 136 2.01 2.43 3.87
N ASP A 137 1.60 1.38 3.19
CA ASP A 137 0.23 0.93 2.96
C ASP A 137 0.09 -0.47 3.54
N TRP A 138 -0.82 -0.60 4.51
CA TRP A 138 -1.12 -1.85 5.18
C TRP A 138 -2.48 -2.40 4.78
N PHE A 139 -3.27 -1.66 4.00
CA PHE A 139 -4.67 -1.95 3.71
C PHE A 139 -4.86 -3.11 2.72
N HIS A 140 -3.77 -3.58 2.12
CA HIS A 140 -3.73 -4.84 1.38
C HIS A 140 -3.59 -6.08 2.28
N SER A 141 -3.41 -5.89 3.60
CA SER A 141 -3.56 -6.97 4.58
C SER A 141 -5.01 -7.17 5.00
N ASP A 142 -5.31 -8.40 5.40
CA ASP A 142 -6.53 -8.70 6.17
C ASP A 142 -6.55 -7.83 7.46
N PRO A 143 -7.61 -7.05 7.72
CA PRO A 143 -7.73 -6.26 8.95
C PRO A 143 -7.52 -7.08 10.23
N ALA A 144 -8.00 -8.33 10.25
CA ALA A 144 -7.79 -9.22 11.39
C ALA A 144 -6.30 -9.60 11.54
N ALA A 145 -5.59 -9.74 10.42
CA ALA A 145 -4.15 -10.00 10.43
C ALA A 145 -3.37 -8.79 10.95
N ILE A 146 -3.78 -7.55 10.61
CA ILE A 146 -3.14 -6.31 11.07
C ILE A 146 -3.09 -6.25 12.61
N ALA A 147 -4.19 -6.60 13.28
CA ALA A 147 -4.28 -6.60 14.74
C ALA A 147 -3.45 -7.69 15.44
N SER A 148 -3.09 -8.77 14.73
CA SER A 148 -2.39 -9.92 15.33
C SER A 148 -0.89 -9.87 15.07
N ARG A 149 -0.04 -9.90 16.10
CA ARG A 149 1.43 -9.95 15.91
C ARG A 149 1.92 -11.20 15.17
N TYR A 150 1.19 -12.31 15.24
CA TYR A 150 1.62 -13.60 14.69
C TYR A 150 1.14 -13.85 13.28
N ALA A 151 0.05 -13.19 12.86
CA ALA A 151 -0.49 -13.37 11.52
C ALA A 151 0.42 -12.71 10.46
N PRO A 152 0.72 -13.41 9.36
CA PRO A 152 1.46 -12.83 8.24
C PRO A 152 0.62 -11.73 7.59
N LYS A 153 1.20 -10.54 7.49
CA LYS A 153 0.61 -9.36 6.86
C LYS A 153 1.34 -9.07 5.56
N PHE A 154 0.64 -8.43 4.63
CA PHE A 154 1.19 -7.89 3.40
C PHE A 154 1.14 -6.37 3.40
N GLY A 155 2.30 -5.75 3.15
CA GLY A 155 2.42 -4.31 3.05
C GLY A 155 3.12 -3.89 1.76
N ILE A 156 2.76 -2.70 1.28
CA ILE A 156 3.48 -1.95 0.26
C ILE A 156 4.06 -0.69 0.91
N GLY A 157 5.32 -0.36 0.68
CA GLY A 157 5.93 0.85 1.20
C GLY A 157 6.86 1.49 0.19
N ILE A 158 7.17 2.76 0.38
CA ILE A 158 8.17 3.48 -0.41
C ILE A 158 9.28 3.99 0.49
N SER A 159 10.52 3.77 0.05
CA SER A 159 11.69 4.20 0.79
C SER A 159 11.98 5.68 0.62
N VAL A 160 12.85 6.21 1.47
CA VAL A 160 13.37 7.58 1.37
C VAL A 160 14.00 7.84 0.00
N GLY A 161 14.71 6.86 -0.58
CA GLY A 161 15.24 6.92 -1.94
C GLY A 161 14.26 6.52 -3.05
N GLY A 162 12.96 6.43 -2.77
CA GLY A 162 11.93 6.21 -3.79
C GLY A 162 11.75 4.76 -4.24
N GLN A 163 12.39 3.80 -3.56
CA GLN A 163 12.26 2.39 -3.90
C GLN A 163 10.98 1.81 -3.30
N LEU A 164 10.11 1.24 -4.14
CA LEU A 164 8.95 0.49 -3.69
C LEU A 164 9.40 -0.84 -3.06
N LYS A 165 8.85 -1.15 -1.89
CA LYS A 165 9.07 -2.38 -1.15
C LYS A 165 7.75 -3.09 -0.93
N HIS A 166 7.69 -4.35 -1.35
CA HIS A 166 6.61 -5.26 -0.99
C HIS A 166 7.12 -6.22 0.07
N ARG A 167 6.37 -6.41 1.15
CA ARG A 167 6.71 -7.37 2.20
C ARG A 167 5.52 -8.22 2.58
N ARG A 168 5.81 -9.49 2.91
CA ARG A 168 4.86 -10.40 3.53
C ARG A 168 5.51 -11.13 4.70
N GLN A 169 5.14 -10.77 5.93
CA GLN A 169 5.67 -11.40 7.15
C GLN A 169 4.80 -11.09 8.38
N ALA A 170 5.00 -11.84 9.47
CA ALA A 170 4.40 -11.54 10.77
C ALA A 170 5.09 -10.34 11.46
N GLY A 171 4.55 -9.89 12.59
CA GLY A 171 5.05 -8.75 13.37
C GLY A 171 4.21 -7.48 13.23
N GLU A 172 4.76 -6.37 13.72
CA GLU A 172 4.07 -5.07 13.78
C GLU A 172 4.32 -4.25 12.51
N ILE A 173 3.42 -4.35 11.54
CA ILE A 173 3.52 -3.67 10.23
C ILE A 173 3.65 -2.13 10.33
N HIS A 174 3.21 -1.59 11.46
CA HIS A 174 3.25 -0.17 11.83
C HIS A 174 4.60 0.33 12.32
N THR A 175 5.67 -0.45 12.16
CA THR A 175 6.98 -0.10 12.69
C THR A 175 8.03 -0.14 11.59
N VAL A 176 8.97 0.81 11.61
CA VAL A 176 10.11 0.84 10.68
C VAL A 176 10.91 -0.48 10.69
N LEU A 177 10.99 -1.15 11.84
CA LEU A 177 11.67 -2.45 12.00
C LEU A 177 11.01 -3.58 11.20
N TRP A 178 9.68 -3.59 11.07
CA TRP A 178 9.00 -4.58 10.23
C TRP A 178 9.39 -4.43 8.76
N TRP A 179 9.63 -3.20 8.30
CA TRP A 179 10.09 -2.95 6.94
C TRP A 179 11.57 -3.27 6.73
N ASN A 180 12.41 -3.08 7.76
CA ASN A 180 13.86 -3.29 7.73
C ASN A 180 14.41 -4.34 8.72
N PRO A 181 13.90 -5.58 8.77
CA PRO A 181 14.24 -6.62 9.75
C PRO A 181 15.60 -7.30 9.51
N ARG A 182 16.59 -6.69 8.84
CA ARG A 182 17.94 -7.28 8.83
C ARG A 182 18.60 -7.06 10.20
N GLY A 183 18.22 -7.95 11.12
CA GLY A 183 19.12 -8.75 11.95
C GLY A 183 19.69 -8.13 13.21
N ASP A 184 19.84 -6.82 13.28
CA ASP A 184 20.57 -6.22 14.38
C ASP A 184 19.60 -5.27 15.07
N LEU A 185 19.18 -5.67 16.28
CA LEU A 185 18.54 -4.78 17.23
C LEU A 185 19.33 -3.48 17.22
N LEU A 186 18.63 -2.36 16.98
CA LEU A 186 19.21 -1.05 17.23
C LEU A 186 19.76 -1.08 18.67
N PRO A 187 20.99 -0.57 18.90
CA PRO A 187 21.66 -0.67 20.20
C PRO A 187 20.81 -0.10 21.33
#